data_AF-A0A7W1IZV3-F1
#
_entry.id   AF-A0A7W1IZV3-F1
#
_cell.length_a   1.000
_cell.length_b   1.000
_cell.length_c   1.000
_cell.angle_alpha   90.00
_cell.angle_beta   90.00
_cell.angle_gamma   90.00
#
_symmetry.space_group_name_H-M   'P 1'
#
loop_
_entity.id
_entity.type
_entity.pdbx_description
1 polymer ?
#
loop_
_entity_poly.entity_id
_entity_poly.type
_entity_poly.pdbx_seq_one_letter_code
_entity_poly.pdbx_strand_id
1 'polypeptide(L)'
;MATPSRPAARRSSTGSARHAAAPAAKSAKAARPAPTTDGDDDTPKPTQSPSARFARPPSNRVPVKRGGMGIGFYVVAALAVVVLIGVFALGPIRRGMALSKLDDFKSDAANPAALTAADVFLELASDQQSHVTAAIYGDRGPVEAQVYMAKKLALFTSLVQIADRPLTGEASGRPTTSVEQRTLAVQAAAEVYNSENNAKDLLPDHLKDWARDPASPRDLALASMALLVKAKAKDTSDVLHQVAMGKDADPVRVAAAIDGLAELAETSNLGFLIGLLTGPASDLALTRPALASRIIALATPDHLPRVMELLDHPKDQVRAIAIATLGGPGMRMSDTTGDLKKREDLGKAIATKLTPTTPPVELAAAIKAVRGLRLFGARDAITELAKDVDARQLEGIDKAVMAEILGKSLISSLPEPEPAKDGKPSAEDEIARQLRKMGEESIVKLTTGLEDPALRPVAAQALGHIRDKTYLSLRDSVDKLAAHGEEDVCMDALVIIVTKTYLRDDVAKQCGRDKAKWQKFLDGDRPRFERIKEIIDWMAANGQYQFIKDGKERLAKSRDYLTPASEFVDGLLNEPKFLPPLGLTKVRIEGLRQDMKMLGMNVRKAWSGALD
;
A
#
# COMPACT_ATOMS: atom_id res chain seq x y z
N MET A 1 -50.64 33.14 -26.43
CA MET A 1 -51.03 31.75 -26.76
C MET A 1 -49.94 30.81 -26.27
N ALA A 2 -50.35 29.90 -25.38
CA ALA A 2 -49.72 28.65 -24.92
C ALA A 2 -48.26 28.65 -24.41
N THR A 3 -48.12 28.65 -23.07
CA THR A 3 -47.03 28.06 -22.27
C THR A 3 -47.09 26.52 -22.30
N PRO A 4 -45.96 25.80 -22.21
CA PRO A 4 -45.97 24.37 -21.87
C PRO A 4 -45.42 24.09 -20.46
N SER A 5 -46.36 23.71 -19.60
CA SER A 5 -46.42 22.58 -18.67
C SER A 5 -45.15 21.93 -18.08
N ARG A 6 -45.11 21.98 -16.74
CA ARG A 6 -44.29 21.22 -15.78
C ARG A 6 -44.90 19.83 -15.53
N PRO A 7 -44.14 18.73 -15.39
CA PRO A 7 -44.70 17.47 -14.90
C PRO A 7 -44.57 17.31 -13.38
N ALA A 8 -45.60 16.69 -12.82
CA ALA A 8 -45.88 16.52 -11.40
C ALA A 8 -45.07 15.38 -10.74
N ALA A 9 -44.66 15.61 -9.51
CA ALA A 9 -44.08 14.61 -8.62
C ALA A 9 -45.18 13.73 -8.00
N ARG A 10 -45.03 12.41 -8.14
CA ARG A 10 -45.94 11.40 -7.61
C ARG A 10 -45.44 10.90 -6.25
N ARG A 11 -46.24 11.08 -5.21
CA ARG A 11 -46.11 10.44 -3.89
C ARG A 11 -46.98 9.17 -3.85
N SER A 12 -46.44 8.08 -3.31
CA SER A 12 -47.17 6.96 -2.68
C SER A 12 -46.13 6.20 -1.83
N SER A 13 -46.05 6.42 -0.51
CA SER A 13 -46.87 5.84 0.57
C SER A 13 -46.64 4.34 0.84
N THR A 14 -45.88 4.11 1.92
CA THR A 14 -46.14 3.16 3.02
C THR A 14 -46.37 1.67 2.74
N GLY A 15 -45.42 0.85 3.19
CA GLY A 15 -45.61 -0.56 3.56
C GLY A 15 -44.75 -0.88 4.79
N SER A 16 -45.41 -1.15 5.91
CA SER A 16 -44.86 -1.43 7.24
C SER A 16 -45.08 -2.91 7.58
N ALA A 17 -44.04 -3.61 8.06
CA ALA A 17 -44.07 -4.81 8.92
C ALA A 17 -42.61 -5.29 9.10
N ARG A 18 -41.98 -5.16 10.28
CA ARG A 18 -42.09 -5.94 11.52
C ARG A 18 -40.92 -6.94 11.68
N HIS A 19 -40.27 -6.84 12.84
CA HIS A 19 -39.51 -7.85 13.58
C HIS A 19 -38.23 -8.45 12.97
N ALA A 20 -37.08 -8.06 13.52
CA ALA A 20 -36.36 -8.91 14.48
C ALA A 20 -35.20 -8.13 15.11
N ALA A 21 -35.32 -7.85 16.41
CA ALA A 21 -34.25 -7.34 17.24
C ALA A 21 -33.44 -8.53 17.80
N ALA A 22 -32.11 -8.39 17.74
CA ALA A 22 -31.05 -8.96 18.57
C ALA A 22 -31.12 -10.44 19.04
N PRO A 23 -29.94 -11.05 19.22
CA PRO A 23 -29.54 -11.15 20.62
C PRO A 23 -28.12 -10.68 20.88
N ALA A 24 -28.02 -9.93 21.96
CA ALA A 24 -26.80 -9.61 22.68
C ALA A 24 -26.15 -10.90 23.21
N ALA A 25 -24.86 -11.09 22.93
CA ALA A 25 -24.04 -12.07 23.63
C ALA A 25 -23.68 -11.52 25.02
N LYS A 26 -24.30 -12.08 26.06
CA LYS A 26 -23.85 -11.97 27.46
C LYS A 26 -23.22 -13.30 27.87
N SER A 27 -22.15 -13.16 28.65
CA SER A 27 -21.68 -14.10 29.68
C SER A 27 -20.69 -15.21 29.27
N ALA A 28 -19.41 -14.95 29.54
CA ALA A 28 -18.54 -15.91 30.23
C ALA A 28 -17.74 -15.16 31.30
N LYS A 29 -18.40 -14.96 32.45
CA LYS A 29 -17.84 -14.41 33.68
C LYS A 29 -17.15 -15.56 34.42
N ALA A 30 -15.84 -15.72 34.25
CA ALA A 30 -15.03 -16.59 35.09
C ALA A 30 -14.51 -15.79 36.30
N ALA A 31 -15.29 -15.80 37.37
CA ALA A 31 -14.79 -15.70 38.75
C ALA A 31 -14.57 -17.14 39.22
N ARG A 32 -13.62 -17.56 40.05
CA ARG A 32 -12.68 -16.98 41.03
C ARG A 32 -11.69 -18.15 41.36
N PRO A 33 -10.59 -18.02 42.14
CA PRO A 33 -10.75 -17.79 43.58
C PRO A 33 -9.75 -16.80 44.19
N ALA A 34 -10.27 -16.09 45.19
CA ALA A 34 -9.47 -15.55 46.28
C ALA A 34 -9.01 -16.72 47.17
N PRO A 35 -7.85 -16.64 47.82
CA PRO A 35 -7.54 -17.57 48.90
C PRO A 35 -8.40 -17.21 50.12
N THR A 36 -9.26 -18.14 50.50
CA THR A 36 -9.91 -18.18 51.82
C THR A 36 -8.86 -18.51 52.88
N THR A 37 -8.79 -17.65 53.87
CA THR A 37 -8.52 -18.00 55.26
C THR A 37 -9.55 -19.04 55.71
N ASP A 38 -9.08 -20.25 56.04
CA ASP A 38 -9.70 -21.11 57.04
C ASP A 38 -8.69 -21.27 58.17
N GLY A 39 -9.12 -20.92 59.36
CA GLY A 39 -8.53 -21.32 60.62
C GLY A 39 -9.33 -22.46 61.22
N ASP A 40 -8.65 -23.29 61.99
CA ASP A 40 -9.08 -24.14 63.12
C ASP A 40 -7.76 -24.78 63.58
N ASP A 41 -7.11 -24.38 64.67
CA ASP A 41 -7.55 -24.20 66.07
C ASP A 41 -8.02 -25.52 66.71
N ASP A 42 -7.05 -26.20 67.32
CA ASP A 42 -7.13 -27.22 68.36
C ASP A 42 -5.68 -27.38 68.84
N THR A 43 -5.24 -27.11 70.06
CA THR A 43 -5.86 -27.30 71.38
C THR A 43 -4.97 -26.62 72.45
N PRO A 44 -5.40 -26.53 73.73
CA PRO A 44 -5.09 -25.41 74.61
C PRO A 44 -4.09 -25.67 75.76
N LYS A 45 -3.60 -24.55 76.30
CA LYS A 45 -3.23 -24.19 77.70
C LYS A 45 -3.56 -25.23 78.80
N PRO A 46 -2.84 -25.30 79.96
CA PRO A 46 -2.72 -24.12 80.85
C PRO A 46 -1.58 -24.06 81.92
N THR A 47 -1.51 -22.89 82.59
CA THR A 47 -1.12 -22.61 84.02
C THR A 47 0.30 -23.00 84.50
N GLN A 48 1.00 -22.32 85.42
CA GLN A 48 0.93 -21.11 86.26
C GLN A 48 2.31 -21.06 86.98
N SER A 49 3.08 -19.96 86.96
CA SER A 49 3.38 -19.05 88.12
C SER A 49 4.43 -19.60 89.13
N PRO A 50 5.07 -18.82 90.05
CA PRO A 50 5.13 -17.35 90.27
C PRO A 50 6.53 -16.75 90.62
N SER A 51 6.59 -15.41 90.65
CA SER A 51 7.25 -14.48 91.61
C SER A 51 8.69 -14.62 92.16
N ALA A 52 9.40 -13.48 92.04
CA ALA A 52 10.12 -12.71 93.09
C ALA A 52 11.66 -12.83 93.31
N ARG A 53 12.29 -11.64 93.25
CA ARG A 53 13.29 -11.03 94.15
C ARG A 53 14.68 -11.67 94.42
N PHE A 54 15.68 -10.81 94.16
CA PHE A 54 16.95 -10.55 94.88
C PHE A 54 18.10 -11.58 94.89
N ALA A 55 19.31 -10.98 94.76
CA ALA A 55 20.63 -11.38 95.24
C ALA A 55 21.60 -12.17 94.30
N ARG A 56 22.74 -11.50 94.01
CA ARG A 56 24.08 -12.00 93.54
C ARG A 56 24.62 -13.16 94.43
N PRO A 57 25.81 -13.80 94.20
CA PRO A 57 26.89 -13.78 93.16
C PRO A 57 27.26 -15.26 92.70
N PRO A 58 28.44 -15.65 92.13
CA PRO A 58 29.70 -14.96 91.82
C PRO A 58 30.27 -15.09 90.40
N SER A 59 31.29 -14.26 90.23
CA SER A 59 32.25 -14.14 89.14
C SER A 59 32.94 -15.44 88.75
N ASN A 60 33.13 -15.62 87.44
CA ASN A 60 34.38 -16.19 86.95
C ASN A 60 34.88 -15.40 85.74
N ARG A 61 36.07 -14.83 85.93
CA ARG A 61 36.79 -13.95 85.01
C ARG A 61 37.47 -14.78 83.94
N VAL A 62 37.29 -14.42 82.67
CA VAL A 62 38.30 -14.65 81.61
C VAL A 62 38.93 -13.28 81.30
N PRO A 63 40.25 -13.11 81.41
CA PRO A 63 40.89 -11.82 81.19
C PRO A 63 41.06 -11.59 79.68
N VAL A 64 40.17 -10.80 79.07
CA VAL A 64 40.47 -10.18 77.78
C VAL A 64 41.17 -8.86 78.06
N LYS A 65 42.45 -8.81 77.68
CA LYS A 65 43.33 -7.64 77.64
C LYS A 65 42.56 -6.44 77.08
N ARG A 66 42.18 -5.50 77.95
CA ARG A 66 41.85 -4.12 77.57
C ARG A 66 43.14 -3.45 77.12
N GLY A 67 43.40 -3.47 75.81
CA GLY A 67 44.19 -2.42 75.18
C GLY A 67 43.35 -1.15 75.24
N GLY A 68 43.76 -0.17 76.04
CA GLY A 68 43.08 1.12 76.09
C GLY A 68 43.11 1.76 74.72
N MET A 69 41.96 1.84 74.05
CA MET A 69 41.77 2.83 72.98
C MET A 69 41.76 4.19 73.67
N GLY A 70 42.93 4.82 73.68
CA GLY A 70 43.10 6.17 74.19
C GLY A 70 42.17 7.14 73.47
N ILE A 71 41.89 8.27 74.11
CA ILE A 71 41.11 9.40 73.60
C ILE A 71 41.49 9.75 72.14
N GLY A 72 42.74 9.51 71.74
CA GLY A 72 43.22 9.65 70.36
C GLY A 72 42.45 8.83 69.30
N PHE A 73 41.94 7.63 69.59
CA PHE A 73 41.16 6.86 68.62
C PHE A 73 39.77 7.46 68.39
N TYR A 74 39.12 7.96 69.44
CA TYR A 74 37.84 8.66 69.32
C TYR A 74 38.00 10.01 68.62
N VAL A 75 39.11 10.72 68.85
CA VAL A 75 39.43 11.96 68.12
C VAL A 75 39.69 11.67 66.65
N VAL A 76 40.47 10.64 66.31
CA VAL A 76 40.72 10.26 64.92
C VAL A 76 39.46 9.75 64.22
N ALA A 77 38.62 8.96 64.90
CA ALA A 77 37.35 8.49 64.36
C ALA A 77 36.34 9.64 64.18
N ALA A 78 36.25 10.57 65.13
CA ALA A 78 35.42 11.77 65.00
C ALA A 78 35.92 12.68 63.87
N LEU A 79 37.24 12.84 63.73
CA LEU A 79 37.84 13.64 62.66
C LEU A 79 37.65 12.95 61.30
N ALA A 80 37.74 11.62 61.23
CA ALA A 80 37.41 10.85 60.03
C ALA A 80 35.93 11.02 59.65
N VAL A 81 35.00 10.97 60.62
CA VAL A 81 33.57 11.22 60.38
C VAL A 81 33.32 12.66 59.92
N VAL A 82 33.98 13.66 60.51
CA VAL A 82 33.88 15.07 60.09
C VAL A 82 34.44 15.28 58.68
N VAL A 83 35.57 14.64 58.35
CA VAL A 83 36.13 14.68 56.98
C VAL A 83 35.19 13.99 56.00
N LEU A 84 34.61 12.86 56.36
CA LEU A 84 33.68 12.11 55.52
C LEU A 84 32.38 12.91 55.30
N ILE A 85 31.79 13.47 56.36
CA ILE A 85 30.66 14.42 56.27
C ILE A 85 31.04 15.63 55.40
N GLY A 86 32.24 16.18 55.56
CA GLY A 86 32.75 17.29 54.76
C GLY A 86 32.84 16.94 53.28
N VAL A 87 33.33 15.74 52.94
CA VAL A 87 33.41 15.24 51.55
C VAL A 87 32.02 15.03 50.96
N PHE A 88 31.07 14.46 51.71
CA PHE A 88 29.69 14.27 51.25
C PHE A 88 28.89 15.60 51.17
N ALA A 89 29.18 16.58 52.02
CA ALA A 89 28.54 17.90 52.00
C ALA A 89 29.09 18.83 50.90
N LEU A 90 30.34 18.60 50.44
CA LEU A 90 30.98 19.44 49.43
C LEU A 90 30.25 19.44 48.08
N GLY A 91 29.71 18.29 47.66
CA GLY A 91 28.94 18.15 46.42
C GLY A 91 27.69 19.04 46.38
N PRO A 92 26.74 18.89 47.32
CA PRO A 92 25.58 19.76 47.44
C PRO A 92 25.92 21.25 47.54
N ILE A 93 26.95 21.62 48.30
CA ILE A 93 27.37 23.03 48.44
C ILE A 93 27.89 23.59 47.12
N ARG A 94 28.75 22.86 46.39
CA ARG A 94 29.26 23.28 45.08
C ARG A 94 28.13 23.43 44.05
N ARG A 95 27.18 22.49 44.04
CA ARG A 95 25.97 22.59 43.19
C ARG A 95 25.14 23.83 43.54
N GLY A 96 24.92 24.08 44.83
CA GLY A 96 24.20 25.28 45.31
C GLY A 96 24.89 26.57 44.90
N MET A 97 26.22 26.65 45.00
CA MET A 97 27.00 27.80 44.55
C MET A 97 26.94 28.00 43.03
N ALA A 98 27.04 26.92 42.25
CA ALA A 98 26.92 26.99 40.79
C ALA A 98 25.52 27.47 40.37
N LEU A 99 24.47 27.00 41.05
CA LEU A 99 23.09 27.42 40.84
C LEU A 99 22.84 28.88 41.27
N SER A 100 23.53 29.35 42.31
CA SER A 100 23.49 30.77 42.71
C SER A 100 24.15 31.65 41.66
N LYS A 101 25.31 31.25 41.13
CA LYS A 101 25.99 31.97 40.05
C LYS A 101 25.17 32.01 38.77
N LEU A 102 24.43 30.94 38.48
CA LEU A 102 23.52 30.91 37.34
C LEU A 102 22.36 31.90 37.53
N ASP A 103 21.88 32.06 38.75
CA ASP A 103 20.81 33.01 39.09
C ASP A 103 21.24 34.48 38.96
N ASP A 104 22.52 34.79 39.09
CA ASP A 104 23.05 36.16 38.90
C ASP A 104 22.75 36.71 37.49
N PHE A 105 22.49 35.82 36.52
CA PHE A 105 22.15 36.17 35.14
C PHE A 105 20.65 36.23 34.85
N LYS A 106 19.77 36.10 35.86
CA LYS A 106 18.30 36.05 35.64
C LYS A 106 17.73 37.25 34.89
N SER A 107 18.32 38.43 35.05
CA SER A 107 17.89 39.66 34.38
C SER A 107 18.57 39.92 33.04
N ASP A 108 19.53 39.09 32.62
CA ASP A 108 20.38 39.31 31.44
C ASP A 108 20.17 38.18 30.42
N ALA A 109 19.04 38.26 29.72
CA ALA A 109 18.66 37.28 28.70
C ALA A 109 19.74 37.20 27.60
N ALA A 110 20.10 35.98 27.21
CA ALA A 110 21.10 35.67 26.18
C ALA A 110 22.58 36.00 26.49
N ASN A 111 22.96 36.22 27.76
CA ASN A 111 24.37 36.34 28.12
C ASN A 111 25.14 35.01 27.90
N PRO A 112 26.19 34.97 27.03
CA PRO A 112 26.94 33.73 26.79
C PRO A 112 27.63 33.18 28.05
N ALA A 113 27.93 34.02 29.04
CA ALA A 113 28.48 33.58 30.32
C ALA A 113 27.47 32.77 31.14
N ALA A 114 26.16 32.95 30.93
CA ALA A 114 25.12 32.14 31.58
C ALA A 114 25.14 30.69 31.06
N LEU A 115 25.47 30.46 29.78
CA LEU A 115 25.63 29.11 29.24
C LEU A 115 26.87 28.42 29.82
N THR A 116 27.97 29.16 30.00
CA THR A 116 29.16 28.62 30.68
C THR A 116 28.86 28.28 32.15
N ALA A 117 28.09 29.12 32.86
CA ALA A 117 27.65 28.82 34.23
C ALA A 117 26.73 27.59 34.27
N ALA A 118 25.87 27.42 33.25
CA ALA A 118 25.03 26.23 33.09
C ALA A 118 25.87 24.97 32.87
N ASP A 119 26.93 25.02 32.05
CA ASP A 119 27.87 23.91 31.86
C ASP A 119 28.54 23.48 33.17
N VAL A 120 28.99 24.45 33.97
CA VAL A 120 29.58 24.18 35.30
C VAL A 120 28.56 23.52 36.23
N PHE A 121 27.29 23.94 36.18
CA PHE A 121 26.24 23.29 36.97
C PHE A 121 25.96 21.87 36.47
N LEU A 122 25.89 21.67 35.14
CA LEU A 122 25.68 20.36 34.54
C LEU A 122 26.80 19.38 34.90
N GLU A 123 28.07 19.80 34.86
CA GLU A 123 29.21 18.96 35.27
C GLU A 123 29.08 18.45 36.71
N LEU A 124 28.49 19.27 37.59
CA LEU A 124 28.29 18.93 38.99
C LEU A 124 26.99 18.14 39.25
N ALA A 125 26.01 18.20 38.35
CA ALA A 125 24.65 17.70 38.57
C ALA A 125 24.20 16.60 37.59
N SER A 126 24.94 16.33 36.50
CA SER A 126 24.52 15.43 35.42
C SER A 126 24.31 13.99 35.85
N ASP A 127 25.01 13.54 36.90
CA ASP A 127 24.89 12.17 37.45
C ASP A 127 23.49 11.87 37.99
N GLN A 128 22.71 12.92 38.32
CA GLN A 128 21.32 12.81 38.75
C GLN A 128 20.47 13.87 38.05
N GLN A 129 19.84 13.48 36.93
CA GLN A 129 18.98 14.35 36.12
C GLN A 129 17.90 15.09 36.94
N SER A 130 17.43 14.50 38.05
CA SER A 130 16.46 15.11 38.96
C SER A 130 16.92 16.45 39.54
N HIS A 131 18.23 16.67 39.73
CA HIS A 131 18.75 17.96 40.18
C HIS A 131 18.62 19.04 39.12
N VAL A 132 18.80 18.69 37.85
CA VAL A 132 18.64 19.61 36.72
C VAL A 132 17.16 19.88 36.48
N THR A 133 16.30 18.85 36.53
CA THR A 133 14.85 19.03 36.46
C THR A 133 14.33 19.92 37.59
N ALA A 134 14.82 19.74 38.83
CA ALA A 134 14.44 20.58 39.96
C ALA A 134 14.92 22.03 39.82
N ALA A 135 16.11 22.25 39.26
CA ALA A 135 16.60 23.59 38.95
C ALA A 135 15.73 24.31 37.91
N ILE A 136 15.32 23.61 36.84
CA ILE A 136 14.43 24.16 35.81
C ILE A 136 13.03 24.42 36.39
N TYR A 137 12.50 23.48 37.19
CA TYR A 137 11.20 23.63 37.85
C TYR A 137 11.20 24.82 38.83
N GLY A 138 12.30 25.01 39.55
CA GLY A 138 12.53 26.14 40.46
C GLY A 138 12.94 27.44 39.77
N ASP A 139 12.85 27.51 38.45
CA ASP A 139 13.17 28.68 37.62
C ASP A 139 14.53 29.30 37.97
N ARG A 140 15.58 28.48 37.88
CA ARG A 140 16.95 28.88 38.20
C ARG A 140 17.69 29.28 36.92
N GLY A 141 18.34 30.44 36.96
CA GLY A 141 18.97 31.06 35.78
C GLY A 141 18.01 31.62 34.73
N PRO A 142 18.57 32.25 33.67
CA PRO A 142 17.79 32.72 32.52
C PRO A 142 17.23 31.54 31.70
N VAL A 143 16.14 31.78 30.95
CA VAL A 143 15.40 30.74 30.21
C VAL A 143 16.29 30.05 29.17
N GLU A 144 17.18 30.78 28.50
CA GLU A 144 18.09 30.24 27.50
C GLU A 144 19.03 29.19 28.11
N ALA A 145 19.52 29.44 29.33
CA ALA A 145 20.34 28.50 30.07
C ALA A 145 19.53 27.28 30.53
N GLN A 146 18.27 27.47 30.94
CA GLN A 146 17.37 26.37 31.29
C GLN A 146 17.09 25.46 30.08
N VAL A 147 16.80 26.03 28.91
CA VAL A 147 16.62 25.29 27.66
C VAL A 147 17.91 24.57 27.26
N TYR A 148 19.06 25.22 27.38
CA TYR A 148 20.37 24.61 27.10
C TYR A 148 20.63 23.38 27.97
N MET A 149 20.43 23.49 29.29
CA MET A 149 20.59 22.38 30.23
C MET A 149 19.63 21.22 29.91
N ALA A 150 18.37 21.53 29.66
CA ALA A 150 17.37 20.54 29.33
C ALA A 150 17.70 19.82 28.00
N LYS A 151 18.14 20.56 26.98
CA LYS A 151 18.56 20.02 25.69
C LYS A 151 19.77 19.09 25.82
N LYS A 152 20.81 19.50 26.56
CA LYS A 152 22.04 18.72 26.74
C LYS A 152 21.80 17.36 27.41
N LEU A 153 20.81 17.29 28.29
CA LEU A 153 20.40 16.07 28.99
C LEU A 153 19.17 15.38 28.38
N ALA A 154 18.67 15.83 27.23
CA ALA A 154 17.47 15.33 26.55
C ALA A 154 16.20 15.29 27.45
N LEU A 155 16.04 16.29 28.33
CA LEU A 155 14.92 16.39 29.27
C LEU A 155 13.68 16.99 28.59
N PHE A 156 12.98 16.17 27.80
CA PHE A 156 11.82 16.60 27.02
C PHE A 156 10.72 17.27 27.85
N THR A 157 10.28 16.67 28.97
CA THR A 157 9.22 17.22 29.84
C THR A 157 9.58 18.60 30.39
N SER A 158 10.86 18.85 30.68
CA SER A 158 11.32 20.16 31.14
C SER A 158 11.24 21.22 30.05
N LEU A 159 11.49 20.87 28.79
CA LEU A 159 11.34 21.78 27.65
C LEU A 159 9.86 22.12 27.38
N VAL A 160 8.97 21.14 27.52
CA VAL A 160 7.52 21.36 27.45
C VAL A 160 7.07 22.34 28.53
N GLN A 161 7.50 22.12 29.78
CA GLN A 161 7.19 23.02 30.88
C GLN A 161 7.68 24.46 30.64
N ILE A 162 8.86 24.64 30.04
CA ILE A 162 9.36 25.98 29.69
C ILE A 162 8.48 26.61 28.60
N ALA A 163 8.09 25.84 27.57
CA ALA A 163 7.26 26.34 26.47
C ALA A 163 5.86 26.78 26.91
N ASP A 164 5.25 26.07 27.86
CA ASP A 164 3.90 26.34 28.41
C ASP A 164 3.87 27.46 29.46
N ARG A 165 5.01 28.11 29.74
CA ARG A 165 5.02 29.28 30.62
C ARG A 165 4.18 30.40 30.01
N PRO A 166 3.45 31.17 30.85
CA PRO A 166 2.62 32.27 30.38
C PRO A 166 3.46 33.33 29.64
N LEU A 167 2.84 34.01 28.68
CA LEU A 167 3.44 35.20 28.09
C LEU A 167 3.45 36.33 29.13
N THR A 168 4.36 37.29 28.94
CA THR A 168 4.45 38.49 29.79
C THR A 168 3.08 39.14 29.99
N GLY A 169 2.62 39.25 31.24
CA GLY A 169 1.40 40.00 31.60
C GLY A 169 0.22 39.19 32.15
N GLU A 170 0.28 37.85 32.19
CA GLU A 170 -0.76 37.06 32.87
C GLU A 170 -0.48 36.99 34.39
N ALA A 171 -1.47 37.40 35.20
CA ALA A 171 -1.40 37.53 36.66
C ALA A 171 -1.32 36.19 37.42
N SER A 172 -0.42 35.30 37.04
CA SER A 172 -0.39 33.90 37.49
C SER A 172 0.71 33.58 38.51
N GLY A 173 1.56 34.54 38.90
CA GLY A 173 2.67 34.29 39.83
C GLY A 173 3.71 33.27 39.32
N ARG A 174 3.61 32.85 38.05
CA ARG A 174 4.53 31.94 37.37
C ARG A 174 5.57 32.73 36.58
N PRO A 175 6.78 32.18 36.36
CA PRO A 175 7.76 32.79 35.48
C PRO A 175 7.20 32.90 34.06
N THR A 176 7.34 34.09 33.47
CA THR A 176 6.85 34.38 32.12
C THR A 176 7.93 34.10 31.08
N THR A 177 7.55 33.83 29.85
CA THR A 177 8.50 33.66 28.72
C THR A 177 8.16 34.62 27.59
N SER A 178 9.21 35.08 26.89
CA SER A 178 9.04 35.77 25.61
C SER A 178 8.69 34.77 24.50
N VAL A 179 8.21 35.28 23.36
CA VAL A 179 7.93 34.40 22.20
C VAL A 179 9.22 33.79 21.63
N GLU A 180 10.35 34.49 21.68
CA GLU A 180 11.65 33.96 21.26
C GLU A 180 12.10 32.81 22.17
N GLN A 181 11.96 32.97 23.48
CA GLN A 181 12.29 31.92 24.46
C GLN A 181 11.40 30.70 24.31
N ARG A 182 10.10 30.89 24.06
CA ARG A 182 9.18 29.81 23.74
C ARG A 182 9.59 29.09 22.46
N THR A 183 9.93 29.84 21.42
CA THR A 183 10.41 29.27 20.14
C THR A 183 11.65 28.41 20.37
N LEU A 184 12.62 28.92 21.13
CA LEU A 184 13.84 28.20 21.48
C LEU A 184 13.53 26.90 22.23
N ALA A 185 12.61 26.93 23.20
CA ALA A 185 12.20 25.75 23.96
C ALA A 185 11.51 24.70 23.07
N VAL A 186 10.61 25.11 22.18
CA VAL A 186 9.91 24.20 21.25
C VAL A 186 10.87 23.61 20.21
N GLN A 187 11.82 24.40 19.69
CA GLN A 187 12.86 23.91 18.78
C GLN A 187 13.74 22.85 19.47
N ALA A 188 14.21 23.15 20.68
CA ALA A 188 14.97 22.20 21.48
C ALA A 188 14.14 20.94 21.79
N ALA A 189 12.85 21.08 22.09
CA ALA A 189 11.95 19.96 22.34
C ALA A 189 11.82 19.06 21.09
N ALA A 190 11.66 19.66 19.91
CA ALA A 190 11.65 18.92 18.65
C ALA A 190 12.97 18.18 18.42
N GLU A 191 14.12 18.78 18.72
CA GLU A 191 15.42 18.15 18.52
C GLU A 191 15.65 16.94 19.43
N VAL A 192 15.27 17.02 20.71
CA VAL A 192 15.52 15.96 21.69
C VAL A 192 14.42 14.91 21.77
N TYR A 193 13.26 15.14 21.14
CA TYR A 193 12.14 14.22 21.17
C TYR A 193 12.54 12.83 20.65
N ASN A 194 12.31 11.81 21.46
CA ASN A 194 12.52 10.41 21.12
C ASN A 194 11.20 9.65 21.25
N SER A 195 10.71 9.05 20.15
CA SER A 195 9.41 8.37 20.13
C SER A 195 9.32 7.18 21.09
N GLU A 196 10.42 6.51 21.41
CA GLU A 196 10.41 5.37 22.33
C GLU A 196 10.27 5.83 23.79
N ASN A 197 10.93 6.94 24.14
CA ASN A 197 10.97 7.44 25.51
C ASN A 197 9.83 8.42 25.81
N ASN A 198 9.39 9.20 24.83
CA ASN A 198 8.50 10.35 25.02
C ASN A 198 7.09 10.18 24.43
N ALA A 199 6.73 9.01 23.90
CA ALA A 199 5.40 8.79 23.32
C ALA A 199 4.23 8.99 24.31
N LYS A 200 4.48 8.84 25.61
CA LYS A 200 3.48 9.05 26.68
C LYS A 200 3.57 10.42 27.34
N ASP A 201 4.60 11.19 27.02
CA ASP A 201 4.79 12.52 27.57
C ASP A 201 3.80 13.49 26.93
N LEU A 202 3.36 14.48 27.69
CA LEU A 202 2.50 15.54 27.19
C LEU A 202 3.30 16.46 26.26
N LEU A 203 2.67 16.88 25.17
CA LEU A 203 3.16 17.96 24.32
C LEU A 203 2.70 19.31 24.90
N PRO A 204 3.33 20.44 24.49
CA PRO A 204 2.86 21.77 24.88
C PRO A 204 1.38 21.97 24.54
N ASP A 205 0.63 22.56 25.46
CA ASP A 205 -0.85 22.61 25.40
C ASP A 205 -1.36 23.34 24.15
N HIS A 206 -0.66 24.40 23.75
CA HIS A 206 -1.03 25.26 22.62
C HIS A 206 -0.27 24.95 21.32
N LEU A 207 0.47 23.84 21.27
CA LEU A 207 1.35 23.50 20.13
C LEU A 207 0.61 23.50 18.79
N LYS A 208 -0.62 22.96 18.75
CA LYS A 208 -1.45 22.91 17.54
C LYS A 208 -1.91 24.31 17.11
N ASP A 209 -2.23 25.17 18.06
CA ASP A 209 -2.67 26.54 17.77
C ASP A 209 -1.50 27.37 17.25
N TRP A 210 -0.31 27.25 17.84
CA TRP A 210 0.90 27.92 17.35
C TRP A 210 1.30 27.49 15.94
N ALA A 211 1.08 26.22 15.58
CA ALA A 211 1.32 25.72 14.24
C ALA A 211 0.31 26.27 13.22
N ARG A 212 -0.98 26.35 13.60
CA ARG A 212 -2.09 26.69 12.69
C ARG A 212 -2.32 28.19 12.53
N ASP A 213 -2.17 28.96 13.61
CA ASP A 213 -2.57 30.36 13.66
C ASP A 213 -1.68 31.21 12.72
N PRO A 214 -2.27 31.85 11.69
CA PRO A 214 -1.52 32.75 10.81
C PRO A 214 -0.80 33.87 11.57
N ALA A 215 -1.34 34.34 12.70
CA ALA A 215 -0.78 35.42 13.50
C ALA A 215 0.37 35.00 14.42
N SER A 216 0.60 33.69 14.62
CA SER A 216 1.77 33.22 15.36
C SER A 216 3.06 33.68 14.67
N PRO A 217 4.20 33.83 15.35
CA PRO A 217 5.48 34.10 14.69
C PRO A 217 5.98 32.92 13.86
N ARG A 218 6.63 33.20 12.73
CA ARG A 218 7.05 32.18 11.74
C ARG A 218 7.81 31.03 12.40
N ASP A 219 8.86 31.33 13.14
CA ASP A 219 9.78 30.34 13.70
C ASP A 219 9.11 29.47 14.77
N LEU A 220 8.19 30.05 15.56
CA LEU A 220 7.40 29.29 16.53
C LEU A 220 6.49 28.27 15.83
N ALA A 221 5.80 28.67 14.76
CA ALA A 221 4.94 27.77 14.00
C ALA A 221 5.75 26.65 13.34
N LEU A 222 6.92 26.96 12.76
CA LEU A 222 7.81 25.97 12.15
C LEU A 222 8.30 24.95 13.20
N ALA A 223 8.75 25.43 14.36
CA ALA A 223 9.17 24.58 15.47
C ALA A 223 8.01 23.70 15.98
N SER A 224 6.82 24.27 16.06
CA SER A 224 5.61 23.57 16.50
C SER A 224 5.22 22.45 15.54
N MET A 225 5.25 22.71 14.22
CA MET A 225 5.02 21.69 13.19
C MET A 225 6.07 20.59 13.25
N ALA A 226 7.35 20.92 13.41
CA ALA A 226 8.44 19.94 13.52
C ALA A 226 8.25 19.01 14.73
N LEU A 227 7.87 19.56 15.90
CA LEU A 227 7.59 18.75 17.09
C LEU A 227 6.35 17.86 16.88
N LEU A 228 5.26 18.41 16.31
CA LEU A 228 4.05 17.62 16.02
C LEU A 228 4.34 16.43 15.09
N VAL A 229 5.13 16.65 14.03
CA VAL A 229 5.53 15.61 13.09
C VAL A 229 6.34 14.52 13.78
N LYS A 230 7.38 14.89 14.53
CA LYS A 230 8.21 13.92 15.28
C LYS A 230 7.40 13.13 16.31
N ALA A 231 6.48 13.79 17.00
CA ALA A 231 5.62 13.17 18.00
C ALA A 231 4.51 12.30 17.40
N LYS A 232 4.26 12.40 16.09
CA LYS A 232 3.13 11.75 15.41
C LYS A 232 1.82 11.94 16.16
N ALA A 233 1.62 13.14 16.72
CA ALA A 233 0.49 13.42 17.58
C ALA A 233 -0.83 13.22 16.83
N LYS A 234 -1.88 12.82 17.54
CA LYS A 234 -3.22 12.68 16.95
C LYS A 234 -3.64 13.99 16.30
N ASP A 235 -4.25 13.89 15.11
CA ASP A 235 -4.73 15.01 14.29
C ASP A 235 -3.63 15.91 13.70
N THR A 236 -2.35 15.55 13.80
CA THR A 236 -1.25 16.34 13.21
C THR A 236 -1.46 16.54 11.71
N SER A 237 -1.84 15.49 10.98
CA SER A 237 -2.10 15.59 9.54
C SER A 237 -3.21 16.59 9.21
N ASP A 238 -4.26 16.70 10.03
CA ASP A 238 -5.32 17.69 9.83
C ASP A 238 -4.80 19.12 10.05
N VAL A 239 -4.03 19.35 11.12
CA VAL A 239 -3.39 20.66 11.39
C VAL A 239 -2.49 21.09 10.24
N LEU A 240 -1.60 20.20 9.78
CA LEU A 240 -0.69 20.51 8.67
C LEU A 240 -1.46 20.73 7.35
N HIS A 241 -2.53 19.97 7.11
CA HIS A 241 -3.37 20.17 5.94
C HIS A 241 -4.07 21.55 5.97
N GLN A 242 -4.58 21.98 7.12
CA GLN A 242 -5.18 23.31 7.28
C GLN A 242 -4.17 24.43 7.01
N VAL A 243 -2.94 24.31 7.52
CA VAL A 243 -1.86 25.26 7.22
C VAL A 243 -1.55 25.30 5.72
N ALA A 244 -1.39 24.14 5.10
CA ALA A 244 -1.04 24.04 3.69
C ALA A 244 -2.17 24.51 2.74
N MET A 245 -3.43 24.45 3.17
CA MET A 245 -4.60 24.91 2.42
C MET A 245 -4.98 26.38 2.69
N GLY A 246 -4.24 27.09 3.54
CA GLY A 246 -4.47 28.51 3.82
C GLY A 246 -4.18 29.38 2.60
N LYS A 247 -5.14 30.24 2.20
CA LYS A 247 -5.05 31.05 0.97
C LYS A 247 -3.97 32.14 1.01
N ASP A 248 -3.68 32.67 2.20
CA ASP A 248 -2.70 33.75 2.43
C ASP A 248 -1.58 33.30 3.38
N ALA A 249 -1.34 31.98 3.45
CA ALA A 249 -0.35 31.42 4.34
C ALA A 249 1.08 31.71 3.85
N ASP A 250 1.97 31.97 4.80
CA ASP A 250 3.40 32.15 4.56
C ASP A 250 4.00 30.94 3.80
N PRO A 251 4.64 31.13 2.63
CA PRO A 251 5.13 30.01 1.80
C PRO A 251 6.08 29.06 2.53
N VAL A 252 6.87 29.57 3.49
CA VAL A 252 7.80 28.75 4.29
C VAL A 252 7.04 27.82 5.22
N ARG A 253 5.94 28.29 5.82
CA ARG A 253 5.07 27.45 6.66
C ARG A 253 4.33 26.41 5.83
N VAL A 254 3.79 26.81 4.68
CA VAL A 254 3.10 25.90 3.76
C VAL A 254 4.07 24.80 3.31
N ALA A 255 5.31 25.15 2.96
CA ALA A 255 6.35 24.18 2.62
C ALA A 255 6.60 23.17 3.74
N ALA A 256 6.83 23.64 4.97
CA ALA A 256 7.07 22.76 6.12
C ALA A 256 5.85 21.86 6.43
N ALA A 257 4.63 22.38 6.26
CA ALA A 257 3.41 21.61 6.43
C ALA A 257 3.24 20.52 5.37
N ILE A 258 3.57 20.81 4.12
CA ILE A 258 3.56 19.83 3.02
C ILE A 258 4.60 18.73 3.27
N ASP A 259 5.83 19.10 3.66
CA ASP A 259 6.89 18.14 3.96
C ASP A 259 6.50 17.23 5.15
N GLY A 260 5.98 17.82 6.22
CA GLY A 260 5.48 17.09 7.39
C GLY A 260 4.31 16.15 7.06
N LEU A 261 3.39 16.57 6.18
CA LEU A 261 2.33 15.70 5.67
C LEU A 261 2.87 14.51 4.88
N ALA A 262 3.87 14.74 4.03
CA ALA A 262 4.51 13.67 3.27
C ALA A 262 5.27 12.68 4.17
N GLU A 263 5.84 13.16 5.28
CA GLU A 263 6.49 12.31 6.29
C GLU A 263 5.48 11.45 7.06
N LEU A 264 4.35 12.02 7.44
CA LEU A 264 3.26 11.36 8.18
C LEU A 264 2.28 10.60 7.27
N ALA A 265 2.56 10.51 5.97
CA ALA A 265 1.62 9.95 5.02
C ALA A 265 1.39 8.45 5.28
N GLU A 266 0.13 8.09 5.44
CA GLU A 266 -0.41 6.75 5.57
C GLU A 266 -1.62 6.61 4.63
N THR A 267 -2.06 5.38 4.36
CA THR A 267 -3.23 5.16 3.50
C THR A 267 -4.50 5.85 4.02
N SER A 268 -4.65 5.98 5.34
CA SER A 268 -5.83 6.59 5.99
C SER A 268 -5.91 8.11 5.81
N ASN A 269 -4.79 8.80 5.63
CA ASN A 269 -4.71 10.26 5.54
C ASN A 269 -4.27 10.76 4.15
N LEU A 270 -4.09 9.84 3.19
CA LEU A 270 -3.63 10.17 1.84
C LEU A 270 -4.54 11.16 1.10
N GLY A 271 -5.82 11.19 1.44
CA GLY A 271 -6.77 12.18 0.93
C GLY A 271 -6.32 13.64 1.14
N PHE A 272 -5.57 13.93 2.21
CA PHE A 272 -5.00 15.26 2.43
C PHE A 272 -3.93 15.60 1.39
N LEU A 273 -3.01 14.67 1.09
CA LEU A 273 -1.95 14.87 0.08
C LEU A 273 -2.55 15.04 -1.32
N ILE A 274 -3.55 14.23 -1.67
CA ILE A 274 -4.28 14.35 -2.94
C ILE A 274 -4.97 15.72 -3.01
N GLY A 275 -5.55 16.19 -1.90
CA GLY A 275 -6.18 17.52 -1.81
C GLY A 275 -5.21 18.69 -2.04
N LEU A 276 -3.93 18.53 -1.69
CA LEU A 276 -2.92 19.58 -1.95
C LEU A 276 -2.68 19.82 -3.44
N LEU A 277 -2.88 18.81 -4.29
CA LEU A 277 -2.68 18.94 -5.74
C LEU A 277 -3.69 19.89 -6.39
N THR A 278 -4.88 20.05 -5.81
CA THR A 278 -5.96 20.93 -6.29
C THR A 278 -6.13 22.19 -5.42
N GLY A 279 -5.39 22.28 -4.33
CA GLY A 279 -5.46 23.39 -3.37
C GLY A 279 -4.72 24.66 -3.81
N PRO A 280 -4.78 25.72 -2.99
CA PRO A 280 -4.08 26.99 -3.27
C PRO A 280 -2.56 26.82 -3.32
N ALA A 281 -2.01 25.86 -2.56
CA ALA A 281 -0.58 25.54 -2.55
C ALA A 281 -0.16 24.50 -3.62
N SER A 282 -1.01 24.24 -4.62
CA SER A 282 -0.76 23.23 -5.66
C SER A 282 0.62 23.38 -6.32
N ASP A 283 1.02 24.60 -6.70
CA ASP A 283 2.34 24.81 -7.34
C ASP A 283 3.49 24.47 -6.40
N LEU A 284 3.40 24.85 -5.13
CA LEU A 284 4.42 24.51 -4.14
C LEU A 284 4.44 23.00 -3.87
N ALA A 285 3.28 22.33 -3.78
CA ALA A 285 3.19 20.88 -3.61
C ALA A 285 3.84 20.13 -4.78
N LEU A 286 3.67 20.62 -6.02
CA LEU A 286 4.28 20.03 -7.22
C LEU A 286 5.82 20.14 -7.23
N THR A 287 6.39 21.14 -6.55
CA THR A 287 7.85 21.24 -6.38
C THR A 287 8.43 20.26 -5.37
N ARG A 288 7.61 19.42 -4.71
CA ARG A 288 8.02 18.46 -3.67
C ARG A 288 7.91 17.02 -4.15
N PRO A 289 9.00 16.40 -4.66
CA PRO A 289 8.98 15.03 -5.18
C PRO A 289 8.48 14.00 -4.17
N ALA A 290 8.81 14.19 -2.88
CA ALA A 290 8.41 13.29 -1.81
C ALA A 290 6.89 13.15 -1.69
N LEU A 291 6.13 14.23 -1.93
CA LEU A 291 4.66 14.21 -1.92
C LEU A 291 4.13 13.31 -3.05
N ALA A 292 4.59 13.52 -4.28
CA ALA A 292 4.16 12.72 -5.42
C ALA A 292 4.53 11.23 -5.22
N SER A 293 5.75 10.94 -4.76
CA SER A 293 6.18 9.57 -4.46
C SER A 293 5.32 8.89 -3.40
N ARG A 294 4.91 9.63 -2.35
CA ARG A 294 4.03 9.09 -1.31
C ARG A 294 2.62 8.83 -1.81
N ILE A 295 2.04 9.73 -2.62
CA ILE A 295 0.73 9.51 -3.24
C ILE A 295 0.74 8.24 -4.09
N ILE A 296 1.75 8.08 -4.95
CA ILE A 296 1.87 6.91 -5.83
C ILE A 296 2.05 5.62 -5.03
N ALA A 297 2.85 5.65 -3.97
CA ALA A 297 3.16 4.46 -3.17
C ALA A 297 2.00 3.97 -2.30
N LEU A 298 1.19 4.90 -1.76
CA LEU A 298 0.17 4.59 -0.75
C LEU A 298 -1.26 4.52 -1.29
N ALA A 299 -1.50 4.97 -2.52
CA ALA A 299 -2.83 4.94 -3.11
C ALA A 299 -3.38 3.52 -3.27
N THR A 300 -4.66 3.38 -2.96
CA THR A 300 -5.43 2.13 -3.03
C THR A 300 -6.71 2.34 -3.84
N PRO A 301 -7.42 1.28 -4.26
CA PRO A 301 -8.66 1.41 -5.04
C PRO A 301 -9.73 2.33 -4.42
N ASP A 302 -9.74 2.51 -3.09
CA ASP A 302 -10.65 3.43 -2.41
C ASP A 302 -10.41 4.90 -2.77
N HIS A 303 -9.18 5.23 -3.18
CA HIS A 303 -8.78 6.56 -3.62
C HIS A 303 -9.13 6.83 -5.10
N LEU A 304 -9.55 5.80 -5.84
CA LEU A 304 -9.79 5.87 -7.28
C LEU A 304 -10.72 7.03 -7.68
N PRO A 305 -11.88 7.29 -7.03
CA PRO A 305 -12.76 8.39 -7.42
C PRO A 305 -12.03 9.75 -7.43
N ARG A 306 -11.23 10.00 -6.39
CA ARG A 306 -10.51 11.28 -6.26
C ARG A 306 -9.32 11.38 -7.21
N VAL A 307 -8.63 10.28 -7.48
CA VAL A 307 -7.56 10.24 -8.49
C VAL A 307 -8.12 10.45 -9.89
N MET A 308 -9.32 9.90 -10.18
CA MET A 308 -10.00 10.07 -11.46
C MET A 308 -10.37 11.54 -11.74
N GLU A 309 -10.82 12.29 -10.73
CA GLU A 309 -11.10 13.73 -10.86
C GLU A 309 -9.87 14.53 -11.29
N LEU A 310 -8.66 14.07 -10.93
CA LEU A 310 -7.41 14.74 -11.29
C LEU A 310 -6.96 14.50 -12.73
N LEU A 311 -7.55 13.53 -13.44
CA LEU A 311 -7.19 13.22 -14.83
C LEU A 311 -7.58 14.32 -15.82
N ASP A 312 -8.49 15.22 -15.44
CA ASP A 312 -8.92 16.35 -16.25
C ASP A 312 -8.47 17.69 -15.66
N HIS A 313 -7.49 17.66 -14.76
CA HIS A 313 -6.95 18.86 -14.13
C HIS A 313 -6.26 19.77 -15.17
N PRO A 314 -6.40 21.11 -15.10
CA PRO A 314 -5.78 22.03 -16.05
C PRO A 314 -4.25 21.98 -16.05
N LYS A 315 -3.63 21.61 -14.93
CA LYS A 315 -2.17 21.46 -14.80
C LYS A 315 -1.69 20.06 -15.20
N ASP A 316 -0.82 19.99 -16.21
CA ASP A 316 -0.26 18.74 -16.75
C ASP A 316 0.45 17.88 -15.70
N GLN A 317 1.20 18.50 -14.79
CA GLN A 317 1.91 17.77 -13.73
C GLN A 317 0.96 17.08 -12.75
N VAL A 318 -0.18 17.69 -12.44
CA VAL A 318 -1.21 17.07 -11.59
C VAL A 318 -1.82 15.86 -12.30
N ARG A 319 -2.14 15.99 -13.60
CA ARG A 319 -2.62 14.86 -14.40
C ARG A 319 -1.59 13.73 -14.44
N ALA A 320 -0.31 14.05 -14.65
CA ALA A 320 0.77 13.08 -14.64
C ALA A 320 0.90 12.34 -13.30
N ILE A 321 0.82 13.05 -12.16
CA ILE A 321 0.82 12.42 -10.83
C ILE A 321 -0.40 11.53 -10.66
N ALA A 322 -1.59 11.97 -11.06
CA ALA A 322 -2.81 11.18 -10.97
C ALA A 322 -2.70 9.87 -11.76
N ILE A 323 -2.22 9.95 -13.00
CA ILE A 323 -2.01 8.77 -13.84
C ILE A 323 -0.92 7.86 -13.27
N ALA A 324 0.20 8.41 -12.81
CA ALA A 324 1.25 7.62 -12.16
C ALA A 324 0.74 6.92 -10.90
N THR A 325 -0.17 7.59 -10.17
CA THR A 325 -0.83 7.03 -8.98
C THR A 325 -1.67 5.82 -9.35
N LEU A 326 -2.41 5.85 -10.46
CA LEU A 326 -3.13 4.67 -10.98
C LEU A 326 -2.18 3.48 -11.22
N GLY A 327 -0.97 3.74 -11.71
CA GLY A 327 0.05 2.70 -11.90
C GLY A 327 0.77 2.24 -10.61
N GLY A 328 0.43 2.80 -9.45
CA GLY A 328 1.08 2.54 -8.17
C GLY A 328 0.88 1.12 -7.64
N PRO A 329 1.78 0.63 -6.76
CA PRO A 329 1.75 -0.75 -6.25
C PRO A 329 0.49 -1.06 -5.44
N GLY A 330 -0.06 -0.08 -4.72
CA GLY A 330 -1.28 -0.24 -3.92
C GLY A 330 -2.58 -0.23 -4.73
N MET A 331 -2.56 0.17 -6.00
CA MET A 331 -3.74 0.27 -6.88
C MET A 331 -4.15 -1.05 -7.55
N ARG A 332 -3.42 -2.14 -7.28
CA ARG A 332 -3.73 -3.46 -7.84
C ARG A 332 -5.15 -3.89 -7.46
N MET A 333 -5.97 -4.17 -8.46
CA MET A 333 -7.33 -4.68 -8.27
C MET A 333 -7.32 -6.22 -8.26
N SER A 334 -8.33 -6.86 -7.65
CA SER A 334 -8.49 -8.32 -7.68
C SER A 334 -9.05 -8.81 -9.02
N ASP A 335 -9.08 -10.12 -9.25
CA ASP A 335 -9.70 -10.72 -10.45
C ASP A 335 -11.17 -11.10 -10.18
N THR A 336 -11.94 -10.19 -9.60
CA THR A 336 -13.40 -10.32 -9.39
C THR A 336 -14.21 -9.65 -10.50
N THR A 337 -15.48 -10.01 -10.71
CA THR A 337 -16.31 -9.44 -11.80
C THR A 337 -16.40 -7.93 -11.70
N GLY A 338 -16.56 -7.42 -10.47
CA GLY A 338 -16.64 -5.99 -10.20
C GLY A 338 -15.35 -5.27 -10.59
N ASP A 339 -14.20 -5.84 -10.25
CA ASP A 339 -12.91 -5.23 -10.54
C ASP A 339 -12.52 -5.31 -12.02
N LEU A 340 -12.92 -6.36 -12.74
CA LEU A 340 -12.70 -6.43 -14.18
C LEU A 340 -13.50 -5.40 -14.95
N LYS A 341 -14.76 -5.20 -14.56
CA LYS A 341 -15.57 -4.10 -15.10
C LYS A 341 -14.93 -2.75 -14.81
N LYS A 342 -14.44 -2.53 -13.59
CA LYS A 342 -13.67 -1.31 -13.24
C LYS A 342 -12.42 -1.15 -14.11
N ARG A 343 -11.63 -2.21 -14.35
CA ARG A 343 -10.44 -2.16 -15.22
C ARG A 343 -10.79 -1.82 -16.67
N GLU A 344 -11.90 -2.36 -17.18
CA GLU A 344 -12.41 -2.04 -18.53
C GLU A 344 -12.85 -0.57 -18.61
N ASP A 345 -13.66 -0.09 -17.66
CA ASP A 345 -14.17 1.28 -17.64
C ASP A 345 -13.03 2.29 -17.41
N LEU A 346 -12.11 2.00 -16.49
CA LEU A 346 -10.89 2.79 -16.27
C LEU A 346 -9.99 2.79 -17.50
N GLY A 347 -9.85 1.65 -18.17
CA GLY A 347 -9.10 1.56 -19.42
C GLY A 347 -9.69 2.42 -20.53
N LYS A 348 -11.02 2.48 -20.65
CA LYS A 348 -11.68 3.38 -21.61
C LYS A 348 -11.45 4.85 -21.27
N ALA A 349 -11.49 5.21 -19.99
CA ALA A 349 -11.18 6.57 -19.57
C ALA A 349 -9.73 6.95 -19.90
N ILE A 350 -8.76 6.09 -19.57
CA ILE A 350 -7.34 6.30 -19.87
C ILE A 350 -7.06 6.28 -21.38
N ALA A 351 -7.81 5.51 -22.17
CA ALA A 351 -7.68 5.49 -23.63
C ALA A 351 -7.85 6.88 -24.26
N THR A 352 -8.68 7.75 -23.69
CA THR A 352 -8.85 9.14 -24.16
C THR A 352 -7.58 9.99 -24.02
N LYS A 353 -6.65 9.57 -23.15
CA LYS A 353 -5.35 10.22 -22.92
C LYS A 353 -4.22 9.52 -23.66
N LEU A 354 -4.46 8.37 -24.29
CA LEU A 354 -3.46 7.64 -25.09
C LEU A 354 -3.48 8.12 -26.54
N THR A 355 -3.24 9.41 -26.74
CA THR A 355 -3.31 10.05 -28.07
C THR A 355 -1.97 10.68 -28.44
N PRO A 356 -1.72 10.91 -29.74
CA PRO A 356 -0.51 11.58 -30.19
C PRO A 356 -0.29 12.98 -29.61
N THR A 357 -1.36 13.68 -29.23
CA THR A 357 -1.35 15.06 -28.72
C THR A 357 -1.16 15.16 -27.21
N THR A 358 -1.19 14.03 -26.49
CA THR A 358 -1.00 14.02 -25.03
C THR A 358 0.45 14.36 -24.68
N PRO A 359 0.70 15.21 -23.66
CA PRO A 359 2.06 15.52 -23.21
C PRO A 359 2.89 14.26 -22.90
N PRO A 360 4.19 14.20 -23.24
CA PRO A 360 5.01 12.98 -23.11
C PRO A 360 5.02 12.35 -21.72
N VAL A 361 5.09 13.17 -20.66
CA VAL A 361 5.10 12.69 -19.27
C VAL A 361 3.76 12.05 -18.90
N GLU A 362 2.65 12.67 -19.32
CA GLU A 362 1.29 12.17 -19.11
C GLU A 362 1.07 10.86 -19.89
N LEU A 363 1.53 10.81 -21.14
CA LEU A 363 1.44 9.64 -22.00
C LEU A 363 2.26 8.46 -21.45
N ALA A 364 3.49 8.68 -21.03
CA ALA A 364 4.33 7.65 -20.43
C ALA A 364 3.73 7.10 -19.13
N ALA A 365 3.18 7.97 -18.28
CA ALA A 365 2.45 7.56 -17.09
C ALA A 365 1.23 6.70 -17.45
N ALA A 366 0.48 7.09 -18.50
CA ALA A 366 -0.75 6.39 -18.92
C ALA A 366 -0.43 4.96 -19.39
N ILE A 367 0.63 4.80 -20.17
CA ILE A 367 1.10 3.49 -20.63
C ILE A 367 1.52 2.63 -19.42
N LYS A 368 2.25 3.20 -18.46
CA LYS A 368 2.65 2.50 -17.21
C LYS A 368 1.43 2.09 -16.38
N ALA A 369 0.41 2.93 -16.29
CA ALA A 369 -0.84 2.62 -15.60
C ALA A 369 -1.61 1.48 -16.29
N VAL A 370 -1.69 1.49 -17.63
CA VAL A 370 -2.29 0.39 -18.41
C VAL A 370 -1.59 -0.93 -18.14
N ARG A 371 -0.25 -0.94 -18.11
CA ARG A 371 0.56 -2.11 -17.77
C ARG A 371 0.28 -2.60 -16.35
N GLY A 372 0.35 -1.70 -15.36
CA GLY A 372 0.29 -2.02 -13.94
C GLY A 372 -1.08 -2.52 -13.49
N LEU A 373 -2.16 -1.97 -14.04
CA LEU A 373 -3.54 -2.30 -13.69
C LEU A 373 -4.23 -3.26 -14.66
N ARG A 374 -3.57 -3.65 -15.76
CA ARG A 374 -4.16 -4.48 -16.83
C ARG A 374 -5.47 -3.85 -17.35
N LEU A 375 -5.37 -2.61 -17.82
CA LEU A 375 -6.53 -1.83 -18.27
C LEU A 375 -6.99 -2.26 -19.67
N PHE A 376 -7.81 -3.31 -19.74
CA PHE A 376 -8.23 -3.91 -21.02
C PHE A 376 -8.99 -2.97 -21.97
N GLY A 377 -9.65 -1.95 -21.42
CA GLY A 377 -10.35 -0.93 -22.21
C GLY A 377 -9.42 -0.01 -23.02
N ALA A 378 -8.11 -0.03 -22.74
CA ALA A 378 -7.10 0.77 -23.43
C ALA A 378 -6.43 0.05 -24.62
N ARG A 379 -6.81 -1.21 -24.91
CA ARG A 379 -6.11 -2.08 -25.88
C ARG A 379 -5.95 -1.49 -27.27
N ASP A 380 -7.00 -0.84 -27.78
CA ASP A 380 -6.99 -0.28 -29.13
C ASP A 380 -6.10 0.96 -29.21
N ALA A 381 -6.15 1.82 -28.20
CA ALA A 381 -5.30 3.01 -28.15
C ALA A 381 -3.82 2.66 -27.98
N ILE A 382 -3.47 1.65 -27.18
CA ILE A 382 -2.09 1.15 -27.06
C ILE A 382 -1.61 0.56 -28.40
N THR A 383 -2.46 -0.20 -29.09
CA THR A 383 -2.12 -0.80 -30.39
C THR A 383 -1.83 0.29 -31.43
N GLU A 384 -2.63 1.36 -31.46
CA GLU A 384 -2.40 2.48 -32.37
C GLU A 384 -1.12 3.24 -32.02
N LEU A 385 -0.88 3.50 -30.73
CA LEU A 385 0.30 4.22 -30.26
C LEU A 385 1.61 3.46 -30.53
N ALA A 386 1.56 2.13 -30.52
CA ALA A 386 2.72 1.27 -30.75
C ALA A 386 3.40 1.48 -32.12
N LYS A 387 2.66 1.97 -33.13
CA LYS A 387 3.17 2.22 -34.48
C LYS A 387 4.32 3.23 -34.52
N ASP A 388 4.33 4.18 -33.58
CA ASP A 388 5.25 5.32 -33.59
C ASP A 388 5.82 5.61 -32.19
N VAL A 389 6.01 4.57 -31.37
CA VAL A 389 6.45 4.75 -29.97
C VAL A 389 7.88 5.28 -29.87
N ASP A 390 8.80 4.83 -30.74
CA ASP A 390 10.21 5.21 -30.68
C ASP A 390 10.43 6.69 -31.02
N ALA A 391 9.66 7.23 -31.99
CA ALA A 391 9.76 8.64 -32.38
C ALA A 391 9.37 9.60 -31.23
N ARG A 392 8.62 9.09 -30.24
CA ARG A 392 8.12 9.87 -29.11
C ARG A 392 9.11 9.98 -27.95
N GLN A 393 10.17 9.17 -27.94
CA GLN A 393 11.22 9.20 -26.92
C GLN A 393 10.66 9.20 -25.48
N LEU A 394 9.67 8.35 -25.22
CA LEU A 394 8.99 8.29 -23.93
C LEU A 394 9.89 7.60 -22.89
N GLU A 395 10.04 8.21 -21.72
CA GLU A 395 10.95 7.72 -20.68
C GLU A 395 10.60 6.31 -20.19
N GLY A 396 11.48 5.35 -20.50
CA GLY A 396 11.35 3.95 -20.11
C GLY A 396 10.24 3.20 -20.86
N ILE A 397 9.76 3.72 -21.99
CA ILE A 397 8.77 3.08 -22.86
C ILE A 397 9.37 2.93 -24.27
N ASP A 398 9.68 1.70 -24.64
CA ASP A 398 10.15 1.31 -25.98
C ASP A 398 9.20 0.29 -26.63
N LYS A 399 9.52 -0.13 -27.85
CA LYS A 399 8.79 -1.20 -28.56
C LYS A 399 8.68 -2.50 -27.76
N ALA A 400 9.70 -2.87 -26.98
CA ALA A 400 9.68 -4.10 -26.20
C ALA A 400 8.69 -4.01 -25.03
N VAL A 401 8.62 -2.85 -24.36
CA VAL A 401 7.61 -2.57 -23.32
C VAL A 401 6.21 -2.57 -23.91
N MET A 402 6.00 -1.95 -25.08
CA MET A 402 4.70 -1.99 -25.76
C MET A 402 4.28 -3.42 -26.12
N ALA A 403 5.22 -4.23 -26.62
CA ALA A 403 4.98 -5.64 -26.91
C ALA A 403 4.62 -6.43 -25.64
N GLU A 404 5.30 -6.16 -24.51
CA GLU A 404 4.96 -6.78 -23.23
C GLU A 404 3.55 -6.43 -22.77
N ILE A 405 3.14 -5.16 -22.91
CA ILE A 405 1.81 -4.71 -22.53
C ILE A 405 0.74 -5.42 -23.36
N LEU A 406 0.89 -5.41 -24.68
CA LEU A 406 -0.05 -6.02 -25.62
C LEU A 406 -0.10 -7.54 -25.49
N GLY A 407 1.04 -8.19 -25.28
CA GLY A 407 1.17 -9.65 -25.27
C GLY A 407 1.00 -10.32 -23.91
N LYS A 408 1.22 -9.62 -22.79
CA LYS A 408 1.14 -10.17 -21.42
C LYS A 408 0.15 -9.46 -20.50
N SER A 409 0.10 -8.12 -20.53
CA SER A 409 -0.77 -7.39 -19.59
C SER A 409 -2.22 -7.36 -20.04
N LEU A 410 -2.47 -7.26 -21.34
CA LEU A 410 -3.81 -7.10 -21.92
C LEU A 410 -4.44 -8.42 -22.40
N ILE A 411 -3.68 -9.51 -22.42
CA ILE A 411 -4.18 -10.85 -22.75
C ILE A 411 -4.19 -11.69 -21.48
N SER A 412 -5.37 -12.19 -21.11
CA SER A 412 -5.54 -13.02 -19.92
C SER A 412 -4.82 -14.36 -20.07
N SER A 413 -4.17 -14.81 -18.99
CA SER A 413 -3.59 -16.15 -18.88
C SER A 413 -4.49 -17.12 -18.10
N LEU A 414 -5.75 -16.73 -17.83
CA LEU A 414 -6.67 -17.61 -17.12
C LEU A 414 -7.03 -18.82 -18.01
N PRO A 415 -6.99 -20.04 -17.45
CA PRO A 415 -7.38 -21.24 -18.17
C PRO A 415 -8.86 -21.21 -18.56
N GLU A 416 -9.23 -22.04 -19.51
CA GLU A 416 -10.61 -22.16 -19.97
C GLU A 416 -11.46 -22.67 -18.81
N PRO A 417 -12.56 -21.98 -18.46
CA PRO A 417 -13.45 -22.47 -17.42
C PRO A 417 -14.09 -23.78 -17.89
N GLU A 418 -13.91 -24.84 -17.11
CA GLU A 418 -14.54 -26.14 -17.38
C GLU A 418 -16.07 -26.01 -17.25
N PRO A 419 -16.86 -26.72 -18.07
CA PRO A 419 -18.30 -26.72 -17.93
C PRO A 419 -18.70 -27.24 -16.54
N ALA A 420 -19.38 -26.40 -15.76
CA ALA A 420 -19.86 -26.76 -14.43
C ALA A 420 -20.73 -28.04 -14.48
N LYS A 421 -20.53 -28.94 -13.51
CA LYS A 421 -21.27 -30.22 -13.42
C LYS A 421 -22.80 -30.05 -13.38
N ASP A 422 -23.27 -28.90 -12.88
CA ASP A 422 -24.69 -28.58 -12.74
C ASP A 422 -25.25 -27.78 -13.94
N GLY A 423 -24.45 -27.57 -15.00
CA GLY A 423 -24.84 -26.91 -16.24
C GLY A 423 -25.03 -25.39 -16.14
N LYS A 424 -24.88 -24.78 -14.95
CA LYS A 424 -24.93 -23.33 -14.75
C LYS A 424 -23.52 -22.77 -14.59
N PRO A 425 -23.07 -21.84 -15.44
CA PRO A 425 -21.78 -21.18 -15.25
C PRO A 425 -21.78 -20.40 -13.94
N SER A 426 -20.68 -20.49 -13.20
CA SER A 426 -20.44 -19.62 -12.05
C SER A 426 -20.14 -18.19 -12.52
N ALA A 427 -20.22 -17.21 -11.63
CA ALA A 427 -19.80 -15.84 -11.94
C ALA A 427 -18.31 -15.76 -12.34
N GLU A 428 -17.47 -16.66 -11.82
CA GLU A 428 -16.05 -16.78 -12.18
C GLU A 428 -15.87 -17.35 -13.59
N ASP A 429 -16.73 -18.28 -14.01
CA ASP A 429 -16.71 -18.83 -15.38
C ASP A 429 -17.11 -17.78 -16.41
N GLU A 430 -18.11 -16.95 -16.10
CA GLU A 430 -18.54 -15.85 -16.97
C GLU A 430 -17.43 -14.81 -17.16
N ILE A 431 -16.75 -14.46 -16.07
CA ILE A 431 -15.55 -13.60 -16.08
C ILE A 431 -14.48 -14.18 -17.02
N ALA A 432 -14.11 -15.45 -16.80
CA ALA A 432 -13.01 -16.07 -17.53
C ALA A 432 -13.34 -16.15 -19.03
N ARG A 433 -14.60 -16.43 -19.38
CA ARG A 433 -15.09 -16.38 -20.77
C ARG A 433 -15.00 -14.99 -21.38
N GLN A 434 -15.41 -13.95 -20.66
CA GLN A 434 -15.35 -12.57 -21.17
C GLN A 434 -13.90 -12.12 -21.40
N LEU A 435 -13.00 -12.38 -20.45
CA LEU A 435 -11.58 -12.07 -20.59
C LEU A 435 -10.93 -12.81 -21.75
N ARG A 436 -11.29 -14.09 -21.94
CA ARG A 436 -10.84 -14.85 -23.11
C ARG A 436 -11.30 -14.26 -24.41
N LYS A 437 -12.58 -13.89 -24.52
CA LYS A 437 -13.11 -13.26 -25.73
C LYS A 437 -12.33 -12.00 -26.09
N MET A 438 -12.04 -11.15 -25.09
CA MET A 438 -11.21 -9.96 -25.28
C MET A 438 -9.76 -10.29 -25.67
N GLY A 439 -9.21 -11.37 -25.11
CA GLY A 439 -7.91 -11.91 -25.51
C GLY A 439 -7.89 -12.33 -26.98
N GLU A 440 -8.84 -13.15 -27.42
CA GLU A 440 -9.01 -13.58 -28.81
C GLU A 440 -9.11 -12.37 -29.77
N GLU A 441 -9.96 -11.39 -29.44
CA GLU A 441 -10.08 -10.15 -30.23
C GLU A 441 -8.74 -9.40 -30.34
N SER A 442 -7.96 -9.36 -29.26
CA SER A 442 -6.66 -8.70 -29.24
C SER A 442 -5.63 -9.46 -30.09
N ILE A 443 -5.63 -10.79 -30.04
CA ILE A 443 -4.75 -11.64 -30.87
C ILE A 443 -5.07 -11.46 -32.35
N VAL A 444 -6.35 -11.43 -32.72
CA VAL A 444 -6.78 -11.17 -34.10
C VAL A 444 -6.32 -9.79 -34.58
N LYS A 445 -6.42 -8.76 -33.73
CA LYS A 445 -5.92 -7.41 -34.04
C LYS A 445 -4.40 -7.37 -34.22
N LEU A 446 -3.63 -8.01 -33.32
CA LEU A 446 -2.18 -8.12 -33.46
C LEU A 446 -1.79 -8.89 -34.73
N THR A 447 -2.51 -9.96 -35.05
CA THR A 447 -2.33 -10.75 -36.27
C THR A 447 -2.59 -9.91 -37.52
N THR A 448 -3.63 -9.08 -37.52
CA THR A 448 -3.88 -8.10 -38.59
C THR A 448 -2.78 -7.04 -38.64
N GLY A 449 -2.28 -6.61 -37.48
CA GLY A 449 -1.20 -5.65 -37.33
C GLY A 449 0.15 -6.09 -37.91
N LEU A 450 0.36 -7.39 -38.16
CA LEU A 450 1.54 -7.87 -38.88
C LEU A 450 1.61 -7.37 -40.32
N GLU A 451 0.48 -6.99 -40.93
CA GLU A 451 0.47 -6.42 -42.28
C GLU A 451 1.01 -4.98 -42.31
N ASP A 452 0.93 -4.24 -41.20
CA ASP A 452 1.39 -2.86 -41.07
C ASP A 452 2.89 -2.83 -40.71
N PRO A 453 3.79 -2.33 -41.59
CA PRO A 453 5.23 -2.29 -41.31
C PRO A 453 5.60 -1.54 -40.02
N ALA A 454 4.81 -0.53 -39.62
CA ALA A 454 5.08 0.26 -38.42
C ALA A 454 4.75 -0.53 -37.13
N LEU A 455 3.67 -1.31 -37.15
CA LEU A 455 3.21 -2.11 -36.01
C LEU A 455 3.87 -3.49 -35.95
N ARG A 456 4.28 -4.05 -37.09
CA ARG A 456 4.74 -5.44 -37.23
C ARG A 456 5.81 -5.86 -36.20
N PRO A 457 6.87 -5.08 -35.91
CA PRO A 457 7.87 -5.52 -34.92
C PRO A 457 7.27 -5.69 -33.52
N VAL A 458 6.39 -4.76 -33.11
CA VAL A 458 5.72 -4.82 -31.81
C VAL A 458 4.68 -5.95 -31.78
N ALA A 459 3.87 -6.08 -32.84
CA ALA A 459 2.86 -7.12 -32.94
C ALA A 459 3.48 -8.53 -32.93
N ALA A 460 4.56 -8.75 -33.69
CA ALA A 460 5.26 -10.02 -33.70
C ALA A 460 5.80 -10.36 -32.30
N GLN A 461 6.49 -9.43 -31.64
CA GLN A 461 7.00 -9.65 -30.29
C GLN A 461 5.88 -9.87 -29.26
N ALA A 462 4.77 -9.12 -29.37
CA ALA A 462 3.60 -9.28 -28.50
C ALA A 462 2.96 -10.66 -28.64
N LEU A 463 2.76 -11.14 -29.87
CA LEU A 463 2.28 -12.50 -30.15
C LEU A 463 3.24 -13.55 -29.57
N GLY A 464 4.55 -13.32 -29.71
CA GLY A 464 5.60 -14.14 -29.11
C GLY A 464 5.59 -14.16 -27.57
N HIS A 465 4.89 -13.25 -26.90
CA HIS A 465 4.75 -13.26 -25.44
C HIS A 465 3.55 -14.07 -24.93
N ILE A 466 2.60 -14.42 -25.79
CA ILE A 466 1.43 -15.20 -25.42
C ILE A 466 1.85 -16.64 -25.13
N ARG A 467 1.50 -17.14 -23.94
CA ARG A 467 1.89 -18.49 -23.47
C ARG A 467 0.71 -19.45 -23.34
N ASP A 468 -0.52 -18.95 -23.39
CA ASP A 468 -1.69 -19.82 -23.35
C ASP A 468 -1.96 -20.40 -24.75
N LYS A 469 -1.80 -21.72 -24.87
CA LYS A 469 -1.95 -22.49 -26.11
C LYS A 469 -3.40 -22.75 -26.51
N THR A 470 -4.37 -22.43 -25.65
CA THR A 470 -5.78 -22.68 -25.96
C THR A 470 -6.40 -21.61 -26.85
N TYR A 471 -5.76 -20.44 -26.97
CA TYR A 471 -6.17 -19.39 -27.90
C TYR A 471 -6.05 -19.89 -29.33
N LEU A 472 -7.18 -20.14 -29.98
CA LEU A 472 -7.20 -20.74 -31.31
C LEU A 472 -6.72 -19.75 -32.38
N SER A 473 -7.02 -18.45 -32.21
CA SER A 473 -6.55 -17.40 -33.12
C SER A 473 -5.03 -17.27 -33.19
N LEU A 474 -4.29 -17.76 -32.20
CA LEU A 474 -2.82 -17.72 -32.21
C LEU A 474 -2.25 -18.58 -33.36
N ARG A 475 -2.99 -19.58 -33.84
CA ARG A 475 -2.56 -20.38 -34.99
C ARG A 475 -2.58 -19.58 -36.29
N ASP A 476 -3.54 -18.67 -36.45
CA ASP A 476 -3.63 -17.77 -37.59
C ASP A 476 -2.43 -16.80 -37.56
N SER A 477 -1.99 -16.39 -36.36
CA SER A 477 -0.77 -15.60 -36.17
C SER A 477 0.49 -16.34 -36.63
N VAL A 478 0.60 -17.65 -36.38
CA VAL A 478 1.74 -18.48 -36.81
C VAL A 478 1.85 -18.49 -38.34
N ASP A 479 0.74 -18.62 -39.07
CA ASP A 479 0.73 -18.55 -40.54
C ASP A 479 1.25 -17.20 -41.04
N LYS A 480 0.77 -16.11 -40.45
CA LYS A 480 1.19 -14.76 -40.83
C LYS A 480 2.64 -14.46 -40.49
N LEU A 481 3.11 -14.88 -39.31
CA LEU A 481 4.52 -14.71 -38.93
C LEU A 481 5.45 -15.47 -39.89
N ALA A 482 5.05 -16.67 -40.33
CA ALA A 482 5.81 -17.42 -41.33
C ALA A 482 5.82 -16.71 -42.70
N ALA A 483 4.72 -16.07 -43.11
CA ALA A 483 4.68 -15.27 -44.34
C ALA A 483 5.70 -14.10 -44.30
N HIS A 484 5.88 -13.48 -43.14
CA HIS A 484 6.89 -12.45 -42.87
C HIS A 484 8.22 -12.99 -42.33
N GLY A 485 8.50 -14.29 -42.49
CA GLY A 485 9.68 -14.96 -41.91
C GLY A 485 11.05 -14.48 -42.41
N GLU A 486 11.10 -13.52 -43.32
CA GLU A 486 12.32 -12.82 -43.73
C GLU A 486 12.78 -11.79 -42.68
N GLU A 487 11.86 -11.31 -41.84
CA GLU A 487 12.16 -10.42 -40.73
C GLU A 487 12.50 -11.24 -39.48
N ASP A 488 13.66 -10.96 -38.88
CA ASP A 488 14.15 -11.71 -37.71
C ASP A 488 13.17 -11.71 -36.54
N VAL A 489 12.49 -10.58 -36.28
CA VAL A 489 11.51 -10.46 -35.20
C VAL A 489 10.29 -11.36 -35.43
N CYS A 490 9.84 -11.49 -36.69
CA CYS A 490 8.73 -12.39 -37.04
C CYS A 490 9.14 -13.87 -36.92
N MET A 491 10.35 -14.21 -37.39
CA MET A 491 10.89 -15.56 -37.27
C MET A 491 11.14 -15.95 -35.80
N ASP A 492 11.65 -15.03 -34.97
CA ASP A 492 11.85 -15.25 -33.55
C ASP A 492 10.52 -15.49 -32.82
N ALA A 493 9.52 -14.65 -33.08
CA ALA A 493 8.18 -14.82 -32.52
C ALA A 493 7.56 -16.17 -32.93
N LEU A 494 7.66 -16.54 -34.21
CA LEU A 494 7.22 -17.83 -34.73
C LEU A 494 7.85 -19.00 -33.97
N VAL A 495 9.18 -19.01 -33.89
CA VAL A 495 9.93 -20.06 -33.17
C VAL A 495 9.54 -20.09 -31.69
N ILE A 496 9.40 -18.93 -31.04
CA ILE A 496 8.99 -18.84 -29.64
C ILE A 496 7.60 -19.41 -29.42
N ILE A 497 6.60 -19.08 -30.26
CA ILE A 497 5.25 -19.60 -30.14
C ILE A 497 5.27 -21.13 -30.28
N VAL A 498 5.93 -21.64 -31.31
CA VAL A 498 5.95 -23.09 -31.59
C VAL A 498 6.68 -23.87 -30.48
N THR A 499 7.81 -23.37 -30.00
CA THR A 499 8.63 -24.04 -28.98
C THR A 499 8.11 -23.85 -27.54
N LYS A 500 7.68 -22.65 -27.16
CA LYS A 500 7.32 -22.32 -25.77
C LYS A 500 5.83 -22.39 -25.50
N THR A 501 4.99 -22.10 -26.48
CA THR A 501 3.53 -22.10 -26.32
C THR A 501 2.95 -23.43 -26.76
N TYR A 502 3.28 -23.90 -27.97
CA TYR A 502 2.79 -25.19 -28.49
C TYR A 502 3.66 -26.39 -28.09
N LEU A 503 4.85 -26.17 -27.53
CA LEU A 503 5.76 -27.23 -27.06
C LEU A 503 6.19 -28.20 -28.17
N ARG A 504 6.44 -27.66 -29.37
CA ARG A 504 6.80 -28.40 -30.59
C ARG A 504 8.22 -28.06 -31.05
N ASP A 505 9.20 -28.35 -30.18
CA ASP A 505 10.63 -28.17 -30.48
C ASP A 505 11.10 -28.99 -31.69
N ASP A 506 10.43 -30.11 -31.97
CA ASP A 506 10.65 -30.94 -33.15
C ASP A 506 10.44 -30.17 -34.45
N VAL A 507 9.34 -29.41 -34.54
CA VAL A 507 8.99 -28.62 -35.73
C VAL A 507 9.98 -27.47 -35.92
N ALA A 508 10.30 -26.76 -34.83
CA ALA A 508 11.25 -25.66 -34.88
C ALA A 508 12.66 -26.14 -35.27
N LYS A 509 13.11 -27.31 -34.80
CA LYS A 509 14.38 -27.92 -35.22
C LYS A 509 14.37 -28.34 -36.69
N GLN A 510 13.26 -28.89 -37.18
CA GLN A 510 13.13 -29.32 -38.57
C GLN A 510 13.12 -28.13 -39.54
N CYS A 511 12.39 -27.06 -39.21
CA CYS A 511 12.23 -25.89 -40.07
C CYS A 511 13.41 -24.92 -39.93
N GLY A 512 14.03 -24.82 -38.75
CA GLY A 512 15.10 -23.85 -38.48
C GLY A 512 14.61 -22.41 -38.63
N ARG A 513 15.43 -21.55 -39.24
CA ARG A 513 15.07 -20.17 -39.63
C ARG A 513 14.71 -20.04 -41.12
N ASP A 514 14.28 -21.13 -41.75
CA ASP A 514 13.99 -21.17 -43.18
C ASP A 514 12.50 -20.94 -43.45
N LYS A 515 12.17 -19.78 -44.04
CA LYS A 515 10.80 -19.38 -44.40
C LYS A 515 10.10 -20.43 -45.28
N ALA A 516 10.76 -20.98 -46.28
CA ALA A 516 10.14 -21.93 -47.20
C ALA A 516 9.81 -23.26 -46.52
N LYS A 517 10.67 -23.72 -45.59
CA LYS A 517 10.38 -24.92 -44.78
C LYS A 517 9.19 -24.69 -43.86
N TRP A 518 9.12 -23.53 -43.20
CA TRP A 518 7.99 -23.17 -42.37
C TRP A 518 6.68 -23.13 -43.16
N GLN A 519 6.64 -22.44 -44.30
CA GLN A 519 5.46 -22.38 -45.15
C GLN A 519 5.01 -23.76 -45.62
N LYS A 520 5.94 -24.60 -46.10
CA LYS A 520 5.64 -25.98 -46.52
C LYS A 520 5.08 -26.84 -45.38
N PHE A 521 5.63 -26.73 -44.18
CA PHE A 521 5.11 -27.44 -43.01
C PHE A 521 3.68 -26.97 -42.69
N LEU A 522 3.47 -25.66 -42.64
CA LEU A 522 2.19 -25.05 -42.28
C LEU A 522 1.11 -25.34 -43.33
N ASP A 523 1.43 -25.40 -44.62
CA ASP A 523 0.48 -25.76 -45.68
C ASP A 523 -0.02 -27.21 -45.54
N GLY A 524 0.81 -28.12 -45.01
CA GLY A 524 0.41 -29.49 -44.68
C GLY A 524 -0.39 -29.60 -43.38
N ASP A 525 -0.09 -28.75 -42.39
CA ASP A 525 -0.74 -28.72 -41.08
C ASP A 525 -2.11 -28.02 -41.10
N ARG A 526 -2.24 -26.93 -41.88
CA ARG A 526 -3.43 -26.05 -41.93
C ARG A 526 -4.74 -26.79 -42.22
N PRO A 527 -4.85 -27.71 -43.19
CA PRO A 527 -6.11 -28.40 -43.46
C PRO A 527 -6.63 -29.20 -42.25
N ARG A 528 -5.73 -29.80 -41.47
CA ARG A 528 -6.10 -30.55 -40.26
C ARG A 528 -6.58 -29.61 -39.17
N PHE A 529 -5.89 -28.49 -38.96
CA PHE A 529 -6.29 -27.48 -38.00
C PHE A 529 -7.65 -26.85 -38.33
N GLU A 530 -7.83 -26.38 -39.57
CA GLU A 530 -9.07 -25.73 -40.02
C GLU A 530 -10.28 -26.65 -39.88
N ARG A 531 -10.12 -27.93 -40.23
CA ARG A 531 -11.21 -28.91 -40.06
C ARG A 531 -11.57 -29.11 -38.58
N ILE A 532 -10.60 -29.14 -37.67
CA ILE A 532 -10.89 -29.26 -36.23
C ILE A 532 -11.53 -27.96 -35.69
N LYS A 533 -11.03 -26.79 -36.11
CA LYS A 533 -11.61 -25.48 -35.76
C LYS A 533 -13.07 -25.39 -36.20
N GLU A 534 -13.39 -25.78 -37.43
CA GLU A 534 -14.75 -25.86 -37.96
C GLU A 534 -15.65 -26.76 -37.08
N ILE A 535 -15.16 -27.93 -36.65
CA ILE A 535 -15.92 -28.83 -35.77
C ILE A 535 -16.18 -28.19 -34.41
N ILE A 536 -15.18 -27.54 -33.82
CA ILE A 536 -15.30 -26.82 -32.54
C ILE A 536 -16.34 -25.70 -32.66
N ASP A 537 -16.23 -24.86 -33.70
CA ASP A 537 -17.14 -23.73 -33.94
C ASP A 537 -18.57 -24.23 -34.20
N TRP A 538 -18.72 -25.30 -34.99
CA TRP A 538 -20.01 -25.92 -35.24
C TRP A 538 -20.64 -26.46 -33.95
N MET A 539 -19.86 -27.12 -33.09
CA MET A 539 -20.34 -27.62 -31.80
C MET A 539 -20.76 -26.48 -30.87
N ALA A 540 -20.01 -25.38 -30.83
CA ALA A 540 -20.37 -24.21 -30.03
C ALA A 540 -21.70 -23.60 -30.49
N ALA A 541 -21.95 -23.55 -31.81
CA ALA A 541 -23.19 -23.01 -32.36
C ALA A 541 -24.40 -23.96 -32.22
N ASN A 542 -24.18 -25.27 -32.35
CA ASN A 542 -25.25 -26.25 -32.53
C ASN A 542 -25.43 -27.26 -31.38
N GLY A 543 -24.51 -27.33 -30.42
CA GLY A 543 -24.51 -28.33 -29.34
C GLY A 543 -25.72 -28.29 -28.41
N GLN A 544 -26.47 -27.19 -28.43
CA GLN A 544 -27.73 -27.01 -27.69
C GLN A 544 -28.95 -27.70 -28.34
N TYR A 545 -28.89 -28.00 -29.64
CA TYR A 545 -30.01 -28.59 -30.41
C TYR A 545 -29.93 -30.12 -30.43
N GLN A 546 -30.33 -30.73 -29.32
CA GLN A 546 -30.23 -32.18 -29.10
C GLN A 546 -31.49 -32.78 -28.47
N PHE A 547 -32.61 -32.06 -28.46
CA PHE A 547 -33.86 -32.49 -27.85
C PHE A 547 -34.93 -32.77 -28.91
N ILE A 548 -35.88 -33.64 -28.57
CA ILE A 548 -37.01 -34.02 -29.43
C ILE A 548 -37.75 -32.79 -29.98
N LYS A 549 -37.90 -31.75 -29.16
CA LYS A 549 -38.56 -30.47 -29.50
C LYS A 549 -37.86 -29.65 -30.59
N ASP A 550 -36.61 -29.95 -30.92
CA ASP A 550 -35.83 -29.22 -31.92
C ASP A 550 -36.22 -29.62 -33.37
N GLY A 551 -37.04 -30.68 -33.52
CA GLY A 551 -37.61 -31.12 -34.80
C GLY A 551 -36.70 -32.06 -35.59
N LYS A 552 -37.32 -32.99 -36.33
CA LYS A 552 -36.63 -34.08 -37.03
C LYS A 552 -35.65 -33.58 -38.11
N GLU A 553 -35.99 -32.51 -38.82
CA GLU A 553 -35.15 -31.91 -39.86
C GLU A 553 -33.83 -31.35 -39.29
N ARG A 554 -33.90 -30.61 -38.16
CA ARG A 554 -32.71 -30.03 -37.52
C ARG A 554 -31.83 -31.12 -36.92
N LEU A 555 -32.44 -32.11 -36.26
CA LEU A 555 -31.71 -33.26 -35.72
C LEU A 555 -31.05 -34.12 -36.82
N ALA A 556 -31.68 -34.25 -38.00
CA ALA A 556 -31.07 -34.90 -39.16
C ALA A 556 -29.83 -34.15 -39.64
N LYS A 557 -29.90 -32.81 -39.80
CA LYS A 557 -28.73 -31.98 -40.14
C LYS A 557 -27.60 -32.13 -39.13
N SER A 558 -27.91 -32.15 -37.83
CA SER A 558 -26.91 -32.38 -36.78
C SER A 558 -26.27 -33.77 -36.86
N ARG A 559 -27.06 -34.82 -37.09
CA ARG A 559 -26.56 -36.20 -37.26
C ARG A 559 -25.65 -36.32 -38.48
N ASP A 560 -26.07 -35.75 -39.60
CA ASP A 560 -25.38 -35.85 -40.88
C ASP A 560 -24.06 -35.07 -40.88
N TYR A 561 -23.92 -34.04 -40.02
CA TYR A 561 -22.65 -33.38 -39.77
C TYR A 561 -21.76 -34.15 -38.77
N LEU A 562 -22.32 -34.60 -37.65
CA LEU A 562 -21.55 -35.23 -36.56
C LEU A 562 -20.91 -36.55 -36.98
N THR A 563 -21.53 -37.31 -37.89
CA THR A 563 -21.02 -38.60 -38.36
C THR A 563 -19.66 -38.45 -39.08
N PRO A 564 -19.56 -37.71 -40.21
CA PRO A 564 -18.28 -37.52 -40.90
C PRO A 564 -17.27 -36.73 -40.06
N ALA A 565 -17.73 -35.82 -39.19
CA ALA A 565 -16.83 -35.13 -38.26
C ALA A 565 -16.19 -36.11 -37.25
N SER A 566 -16.97 -37.04 -36.70
CA SER A 566 -16.46 -38.05 -35.75
C SER A 566 -15.46 -38.98 -36.44
N GLU A 567 -15.77 -39.43 -37.65
CA GLU A 567 -14.88 -40.27 -38.46
C GLU A 567 -13.54 -39.59 -38.73
N PHE A 568 -13.56 -38.28 -39.03
CA PHE A 568 -12.35 -37.49 -39.21
C PHE A 568 -11.49 -37.44 -37.93
N VAL A 569 -12.10 -37.13 -36.78
CA VAL A 569 -11.39 -37.07 -35.48
C VAL A 569 -10.87 -38.44 -35.04
N ASP A 570 -11.67 -39.49 -35.20
CA ASP A 570 -11.26 -40.88 -34.94
C ASP A 570 -10.10 -41.29 -35.86
N GLY A 571 -10.17 -40.94 -37.15
CA GLY A 571 -9.12 -41.20 -38.13
C GLY A 571 -7.78 -40.58 -37.72
N LEU A 572 -7.79 -39.31 -37.29
CA LEU A 572 -6.61 -38.62 -36.78
C LEU A 572 -6.03 -39.31 -35.54
N LEU A 573 -6.86 -39.62 -34.54
CA LEU A 573 -6.40 -40.23 -33.29
C LEU A 573 -5.87 -41.66 -33.47
N ASN A 574 -6.27 -42.34 -34.55
CA ASN A 574 -5.79 -43.67 -34.92
C ASN A 574 -4.50 -43.65 -35.77
N GLU A 575 -4.01 -42.47 -36.18
CA GLU A 575 -2.77 -42.37 -36.96
C GLU A 575 -1.56 -42.90 -36.14
N PRO A 576 -0.69 -43.74 -36.72
CA PRO A 576 0.54 -44.16 -36.07
C PRO A 576 1.43 -42.94 -35.81
N LYS A 577 1.72 -42.66 -34.53
CA LYS A 577 2.44 -41.46 -34.08
C LYS A 577 1.69 -40.15 -34.37
N PHE A 578 0.37 -40.13 -34.15
CA PHE A 578 -0.43 -38.91 -34.21
C PHE A 578 0.24 -37.75 -33.46
N LEU A 579 0.51 -36.67 -34.20
CA LEU A 579 0.94 -35.39 -33.67
C LEU A 579 -0.20 -34.40 -33.88
N PRO A 580 -0.69 -33.74 -32.82
CA PRO A 580 -1.76 -32.77 -32.96
C PRO A 580 -1.28 -31.60 -33.85
N PRO A 581 -2.18 -31.01 -34.66
CA PRO A 581 -1.87 -29.79 -35.40
C PRO A 581 -1.42 -28.67 -34.46
N LEU A 582 -0.63 -27.73 -34.96
CA LEU A 582 -0.21 -26.57 -34.15
C LEU A 582 -1.44 -25.81 -33.64
N GLY A 583 -1.39 -25.31 -32.40
CA GLY A 583 -2.55 -24.68 -31.75
C GLY A 583 -3.53 -25.65 -31.08
N LEU A 584 -3.36 -26.96 -31.25
CA LEU A 584 -4.19 -27.97 -30.61
C LEU A 584 -3.35 -28.91 -29.75
N THR A 585 -4.01 -29.53 -28.77
CA THR A 585 -3.40 -30.55 -27.92
C THR A 585 -4.11 -31.87 -28.13
N LYS A 586 -3.38 -32.99 -27.93
CA LYS A 586 -3.98 -34.32 -27.98
C LYS A 586 -5.17 -34.43 -27.02
N VAL A 587 -5.02 -33.92 -25.79
CA VAL A 587 -6.08 -33.90 -24.77
C VAL A 587 -7.33 -33.15 -25.26
N ARG A 588 -7.15 -31.99 -25.92
CA ARG A 588 -8.30 -31.23 -26.47
C ARG A 588 -9.02 -31.98 -27.58
N ILE A 589 -8.29 -32.68 -28.44
CA ILE A 589 -8.88 -33.48 -29.54
C ILE A 589 -9.58 -34.72 -28.99
N GLU A 590 -9.01 -35.36 -27.96
CA GLU A 590 -9.65 -36.48 -27.24
C GLU A 590 -10.92 -36.03 -26.51
N GLY A 591 -10.91 -34.85 -25.87
CA GLY A 591 -12.09 -34.23 -25.28
C GLY A 591 -13.16 -33.92 -26.33
N LEU A 592 -12.78 -33.30 -27.44
CA LEU A 592 -13.67 -33.04 -28.58
C LEU A 592 -14.35 -34.32 -29.07
N ARG A 593 -13.59 -35.42 -29.22
CA ARG A 593 -14.13 -36.73 -29.59
C ARG A 593 -15.19 -37.22 -28.59
N GLN A 594 -14.94 -37.07 -27.29
CA GLN A 594 -15.89 -37.48 -26.25
C GLN A 594 -17.18 -36.65 -26.32
N ASP A 595 -17.05 -35.32 -26.46
CA ASP A 595 -18.17 -34.40 -26.57
C ASP A 595 -19.03 -34.70 -27.81
N MET A 596 -18.38 -34.92 -28.96
CA MET A 596 -19.06 -35.30 -30.21
C MET A 596 -19.80 -36.64 -30.07
N LYS A 597 -19.19 -37.62 -29.40
CA LYS A 597 -19.82 -38.93 -29.16
C LYS A 597 -21.07 -38.79 -28.29
N MET A 598 -20.98 -38.00 -27.22
CA MET A 598 -22.11 -37.72 -26.33
C MET A 598 -23.23 -36.97 -27.05
N LEU A 599 -22.89 -35.90 -27.77
CA LEU A 599 -23.85 -35.13 -28.55
C LEU A 599 -24.50 -35.98 -29.65
N GLY A 600 -23.72 -36.77 -30.38
CA GLY A 600 -24.23 -37.68 -31.42
C GLY A 600 -25.13 -38.79 -30.87
N MET A 601 -24.88 -39.28 -29.65
CA MET A 601 -25.79 -40.19 -28.95
C MET A 601 -27.11 -39.50 -28.60
N ASN A 602 -27.05 -38.28 -28.05
CA ASN A 602 -28.24 -37.50 -27.70
C ASN A 602 -29.08 -37.15 -28.92
N VAL A 603 -28.46 -36.68 -30.00
CA VAL A 603 -29.11 -36.36 -31.28
C VAL A 603 -29.79 -37.60 -31.87
N ARG A 604 -29.14 -38.77 -31.88
CA ARG A 604 -29.77 -40.02 -32.37
C ARG A 604 -30.97 -40.44 -31.52
N LYS A 605 -30.85 -40.35 -30.19
CA LYS A 605 -31.94 -40.66 -29.26
C LYS A 605 -33.12 -39.71 -29.47
N ALA A 606 -32.86 -38.41 -29.56
CA ALA A 606 -33.89 -37.40 -29.83
C ALA A 606 -34.53 -37.58 -31.21
N TRP A 607 -33.74 -37.88 -32.25
CA TRP A 607 -34.23 -38.08 -33.61
C TRP A 607 -35.17 -39.28 -33.71
N SER A 608 -34.89 -40.36 -32.98
CA SER A 608 -35.77 -41.55 -32.92
C SER A 608 -37.13 -41.28 -32.24
N GLY A 609 -37.21 -40.23 -31.41
CA GLY A 609 -38.43 -39.83 -30.70
C GLY A 609 -39.12 -38.59 -31.27
N ALA A 610 -38.55 -37.95 -32.29
CA ALA A 610 -39.13 -36.77 -32.94
C ALA A 610 -40.26 -37.19 -33.89
N LEU A 611 -41.46 -36.65 -33.62
CA LEU A 611 -42.59 -36.72 -34.56
C LEU A 611 -42.26 -35.89 -35.81
N ASP A 612 -42.74 -36.34 -36.96
CA ASP A 612 -42.47 -35.72 -38.27
C ASP A 612 -42.95 -34.27 -38.36
#